data_AF-A0A2V6Q754-F1
#
_entry.id   AF-A0A2V6Q754-F1
#
_cell.length_a   1.000
_cell.length_b   1.000
_cell.length_c   1.000
_cell.angle_alpha   90.00
_cell.angle_beta   90.00
_cell.angle_gamma   90.00
#
_symmetry.space_group_name_H-M   'P 1'
#
loop_
_entity.id
_entity.type
_entity.pdbx_description
1 polymer ?
#
loop_
_entity_poly.entity_id
_entity_poly.type
_entity_poly.pdbx_seq_one_letter_code
_entity_poly.pdbx_strand_id
1 'polypeptide(L)'
;MPARRAARGRAGHRRPRGSGSRVRPRLRARRCAGHARARQSQHVARLRRLECSADPGGGRVSGARVAAVGVLTGWGEGIGALPDDAERAAAGRPILPLRIPPRPGERFRRATRECLLGLASVEAMLEDGGLGRDAIAGDRSALVFVTAAAYGSANRAFIESTTTGAALHFPYTAPSAVPAEVAIEFRLTGPYVILIGGAAATVDALWQASTLVERGVADRAVVLAVETFEECGSLYARGRWLSRRPLVEAAASALLVAAREKPVYRRSRAARAGMESTRRRAGETLACEPLISLALARQRGHPTDVSGQWRGQVATLSWPAVASQRD
;
A
#
# COMPACT_ATOMS: atom_id res chain seq x y z
N MET A 1 -45.82 49.37 20.92
CA MET A 1 -45.38 50.74 20.61
C MET A 1 -43.88 50.84 20.84
N PRO A 2 -43.05 50.90 19.78
CA PRO A 2 -41.59 50.92 19.86
C PRO A 2 -40.98 52.30 19.53
N ALA A 3 -39.78 52.58 20.05
CA ALA A 3 -38.85 53.60 19.56
C ALA A 3 -37.44 53.26 20.09
N ARG A 4 -36.31 53.47 19.41
CA ARG A 4 -35.96 53.86 18.04
C ARG A 4 -34.51 53.40 17.84
N ARG A 5 -34.17 53.02 16.60
CA ARG A 5 -32.84 52.64 16.13
C ARG A 5 -31.86 53.81 16.17
N ALA A 6 -30.59 53.53 16.47
CA ALA A 6 -29.44 54.28 15.98
C ALA A 6 -28.53 53.33 15.20
N ALA A 7 -27.99 53.83 14.09
CA ALA A 7 -27.29 53.10 13.05
C ALA A 7 -25.83 53.57 12.92
N ARG A 8 -25.02 52.69 12.31
CA ARG A 8 -23.85 52.92 11.42
C ARG A 8 -22.50 52.44 11.95
N GLY A 9 -21.81 51.73 11.05
CA GLY A 9 -20.41 51.37 11.16
C GLY A 9 -19.94 50.38 10.08
N ARG A 10 -20.28 50.60 8.80
CA ARG A 10 -19.66 49.86 7.68
C ARG A 10 -18.45 50.65 7.18
N ALA A 11 -17.26 50.13 7.41
CA ALA A 11 -16.03 50.63 6.79
C ALA A 11 -15.99 50.17 5.32
N GLY A 12 -16.01 51.15 4.41
CA GLY A 12 -15.81 50.94 2.97
C GLY A 12 -14.33 50.99 2.63
N HIS A 13 -13.82 49.96 1.95
CA HIS A 13 -12.49 50.01 1.36
C HIS A 13 -12.49 50.87 0.09
N ARG A 14 -11.70 51.94 0.12
CA ARG A 14 -11.34 52.78 -1.03
C ARG A 14 -10.47 51.97 -2.00
N ARG A 15 -10.80 52.03 -3.29
CA ARG A 15 -9.93 51.63 -4.41
C ARG A 15 -8.89 52.73 -4.68
N PRO A 16 -7.64 52.39 -5.02
CA PRO A 16 -6.77 53.27 -5.80
C PRO A 16 -7.01 53.09 -7.31
N ARG A 17 -7.03 54.22 -8.03
CA ARG A 17 -7.04 54.32 -9.49
C ARG A 17 -5.61 54.39 -10.03
N GLY A 18 -5.31 53.56 -11.03
CA GLY A 18 -4.80 53.99 -12.34
C GLY A 18 -3.30 54.17 -12.59
N SER A 19 -2.72 53.23 -13.35
CA SER A 19 -1.83 53.43 -14.53
C SER A 19 -1.39 52.01 -14.97
N GLY A 20 -1.76 51.42 -16.10
CA GLY A 20 -1.79 51.92 -17.46
C GLY A 20 -0.75 51.13 -18.27
N SER A 21 -1.14 50.08 -18.99
CA SER A 21 -0.47 49.72 -20.26
C SER A 21 -1.33 48.74 -21.07
N ARG A 22 -1.34 49.03 -22.37
CA ARG A 22 -2.18 48.53 -23.46
C ARG A 22 -1.74 47.13 -23.89
N VAL A 23 -2.66 46.19 -24.17
CA VAL A 23 -2.69 45.37 -25.40
C VAL A 23 -4.13 44.85 -25.62
N ARG A 24 -4.67 45.03 -26.85
CA ARG A 24 -5.99 44.56 -27.30
C ARG A 24 -6.04 43.03 -27.51
N PRO A 25 -7.19 42.36 -27.32
CA PRO A 25 -7.37 40.97 -27.75
C PRO A 25 -7.71 40.93 -29.25
N ARG A 26 -6.91 40.21 -30.04
CA ARG A 26 -7.30 39.79 -31.40
C ARG A 26 -7.68 38.32 -31.38
N LEU A 27 -8.98 38.05 -31.36
CA LEU A 27 -9.55 36.80 -31.84
C LEU A 27 -9.44 36.78 -33.37
N ARG A 28 -8.68 35.83 -33.91
CA ARG A 28 -8.95 35.24 -35.23
C ARG A 28 -8.67 33.75 -35.17
N ALA A 29 -9.68 32.98 -35.52
CA ALA A 29 -9.61 31.55 -35.77
C ALA A 29 -8.75 31.24 -36.99
N ARG A 30 -7.99 30.14 -36.95
CA ARG A 30 -7.74 29.26 -38.10
C ARG A 30 -7.38 27.86 -37.63
N ARG A 31 -8.17 26.89 -38.10
CA ARG A 31 -7.89 25.45 -38.07
C ARG A 31 -6.72 25.13 -39.01
N CYS A 32 -5.79 24.25 -38.59
CA CYS A 32 -5.55 22.92 -39.19
C CYS A 32 -4.15 22.36 -38.84
N ALA A 33 -4.16 21.09 -38.42
CA ALA A 33 -3.20 19.99 -38.63
C ALA A 33 -1.71 20.13 -38.25
N GLY A 34 -1.25 19.16 -37.44
CA GLY A 34 0.18 18.85 -37.26
C GLY A 34 0.44 18.11 -35.95
N HIS A 35 0.28 16.79 -35.94
CA HIS A 35 0.62 15.93 -34.80
C HIS A 35 2.12 15.99 -34.48
N ALA A 36 2.50 16.69 -33.41
CA ALA A 36 3.81 16.56 -32.81
C ALA A 36 3.74 15.56 -31.64
N ARG A 37 4.25 14.35 -31.88
CA ARG A 37 4.47 13.34 -30.83
C ARG A 37 5.39 13.94 -29.76
N ALA A 38 4.87 14.07 -28.54
CA ALA A 38 5.68 14.39 -27.38
C ALA A 38 6.79 13.33 -27.22
N ARG A 39 8.04 13.77 -27.19
CA ARG A 39 9.22 12.93 -26.95
C ARG A 39 9.05 12.26 -25.58
N GLN A 40 8.80 10.95 -25.57
CA GLN A 40 8.77 10.15 -24.36
C GLN A 40 10.17 10.07 -23.74
N SER A 41 10.23 10.10 -22.41
CA SER A 41 11.45 9.89 -21.64
C SER A 41 12.06 8.50 -21.95
N GLN A 42 13.39 8.45 -22.10
CA GLN A 42 14.12 7.25 -22.52
C GLN A 42 13.89 6.04 -21.60
N HIS A 43 13.52 6.28 -20.34
CA HIS A 43 13.13 5.26 -19.36
C HIS A 43 11.87 4.47 -19.76
N VAL A 44 10.91 5.10 -20.45
CA VAL A 44 9.69 4.43 -20.93
C VAL A 44 9.95 3.63 -22.22
N ALA A 45 10.88 4.10 -23.04
CA ALA A 45 11.27 3.43 -24.28
C ALA A 45 12.07 2.14 -24.05
N ARG A 46 12.85 2.06 -22.96
CA ARG A 46 13.55 0.82 -22.55
C ARG A 46 12.58 -0.24 -22.03
N LEU A 47 11.52 0.15 -21.31
CA LEU A 47 10.47 -0.77 -20.87
C LEU A 47 9.75 -1.45 -22.05
N ARG A 48 9.49 -0.73 -23.15
CA ARG A 48 8.88 -1.32 -24.35
C ARG A 48 9.79 -2.27 -25.13
N ARG A 49 11.11 -2.04 -25.13
CA ARG A 49 12.05 -2.91 -25.86
C ARG A 49 12.26 -4.27 -25.18
N LEU A 50 11.99 -4.37 -23.89
CA LEU A 50 11.97 -5.63 -23.15
C LEU A 50 10.65 -6.42 -23.33
N GLU A 51 9.65 -5.85 -24.00
CA GLU A 51 8.39 -6.56 -24.34
C GLU A 51 8.54 -7.49 -25.57
N CYS A 52 9.71 -7.54 -26.21
CA CYS A 52 9.93 -8.30 -27.44
C CYS A 52 11.15 -9.24 -27.37
N SER A 53 11.24 -10.09 -26.36
CA SER A 53 12.09 -11.30 -26.41
C SER A 53 11.61 -12.31 -25.38
N ALA A 54 10.75 -13.23 -25.81
CA ALA A 54 10.44 -14.45 -25.08
C ALA A 54 10.89 -15.63 -25.96
N ASP A 55 11.83 -16.41 -25.42
CA ASP A 55 12.43 -17.60 -26.02
C ASP A 55 11.43 -18.78 -26.04
N PRO A 56 11.42 -19.67 -27.05
CA PRO A 56 10.46 -20.76 -27.15
C PRO A 56 11.07 -22.07 -26.65
N GLY A 57 10.86 -22.44 -25.39
CA GLY A 57 11.41 -23.73 -24.92
C GLY A 57 11.02 -24.24 -23.54
N GLY A 58 10.25 -23.49 -22.74
CA GLY A 58 9.74 -23.95 -21.44
C GLY A 58 8.24 -23.72 -21.36
N GLY A 59 7.49 -24.67 -20.80
CA GLY A 59 6.02 -24.58 -20.69
C GLY A 59 5.58 -23.18 -20.25
N ARG A 60 4.75 -22.52 -21.06
CA ARG A 60 4.41 -21.10 -20.92
C ARG A 60 3.95 -20.78 -19.50
N VAL A 61 4.78 -20.08 -18.74
CA VAL A 61 4.34 -19.35 -17.55
C VAL A 61 3.37 -18.28 -18.06
N SER A 62 2.12 -18.33 -17.61
CA SER A 62 1.08 -17.42 -18.06
C SER A 62 0.51 -16.55 -16.93
N GLY A 63 0.99 -16.75 -15.71
CA GLY A 63 0.62 -15.91 -14.57
C GLY A 63 1.49 -16.14 -13.34
N ALA A 64 0.91 -15.83 -12.18
CA ALA A 64 1.57 -15.93 -10.88
C ALA A 64 0.61 -16.50 -9.85
N ARG A 65 1.14 -17.22 -8.87
CA ARG A 65 0.40 -17.72 -7.70
C ARG A 65 1.03 -17.20 -6.42
N VAL A 66 0.24 -17.17 -5.35
CA VAL A 66 0.75 -16.87 -4.01
C VAL A 66 1.46 -18.12 -3.46
N ALA A 67 2.75 -18.00 -3.16
CA ALA A 67 3.56 -19.05 -2.54
C ALA A 67 3.45 -19.02 -1.02
N ALA A 68 3.57 -17.84 -0.42
CA ALA A 68 3.58 -17.65 1.03
C ALA A 68 2.99 -16.29 1.44
N VAL A 69 2.59 -16.15 2.69
CA VAL A 69 2.03 -14.93 3.29
C VAL A 69 2.59 -14.68 4.70
N GLY A 70 2.85 -13.42 5.04
CA GLY A 70 3.20 -12.99 6.39
C GLY A 70 2.13 -12.03 6.91
N VAL A 71 1.67 -12.22 8.14
CA VAL A 71 0.64 -11.36 8.73
C VAL A 71 0.98 -11.08 10.19
N LEU A 72 1.18 -9.81 10.51
CA LEU A 72 1.33 -9.29 11.86
C LEU A 72 0.27 -8.22 12.08
N THR A 73 -0.45 -8.29 13.21
CA THR A 73 -1.50 -7.30 13.54
C THR A 73 -1.46 -6.92 15.01
N GLY A 74 -2.14 -5.84 15.39
CA GLY A 74 -2.36 -5.50 16.80
C GLY A 74 -3.05 -6.59 17.64
N TRP A 75 -3.60 -7.63 17.01
CA TRP A 75 -4.13 -8.82 17.71
C TRP A 75 -3.05 -9.87 18.03
N GLY A 76 -1.94 -9.85 17.30
CA GLY A 76 -0.87 -10.84 17.39
C GLY A 76 -0.36 -11.25 16.01
N GLU A 77 0.48 -12.29 16.04
CA GLU A 77 1.11 -12.88 14.87
C GLU A 77 0.22 -13.94 14.21
N GLY A 78 0.18 -13.90 12.88
CA GLY A 78 -0.59 -14.84 12.06
C GLY A 78 -2.10 -14.62 12.10
N ILE A 79 -2.79 -15.30 11.19
CA ILE A 79 -4.26 -15.26 11.09
C ILE A 79 -4.97 -15.98 12.24
N GLY A 80 -4.26 -16.84 12.99
CA GLY A 80 -4.77 -17.50 14.18
C GLY A 80 -5.00 -16.56 15.35
N ALA A 81 -4.29 -15.43 15.42
CA ALA A 81 -4.48 -14.41 16.44
C ALA A 81 -5.72 -13.52 16.19
N LEU A 82 -6.27 -13.53 14.97
CA LEU A 82 -7.41 -12.68 14.63
C LEU A 82 -8.67 -13.17 15.35
N PRO A 83 -9.43 -12.29 16.02
CA PRO A 83 -10.69 -12.67 16.64
C PRO A 83 -11.73 -13.07 15.58
N ASP A 84 -12.82 -13.68 16.04
CA ASP A 84 -14.02 -13.88 15.21
C ASP A 84 -14.74 -12.55 14.91
N ASP A 85 -14.61 -11.59 15.83
CA ASP A 85 -15.22 -10.27 15.74
C ASP A 85 -14.32 -9.22 16.41
N ALA A 86 -13.69 -8.38 15.60
CA ALA A 86 -12.74 -7.35 16.02
C ALA A 86 -13.40 -6.24 16.81
N GLU A 87 -14.65 -5.87 16.50
CA GLU A 87 -15.37 -4.82 17.21
C GLU A 87 -15.63 -5.24 18.65
N ARG A 88 -16.15 -6.46 18.83
CA ARG A 88 -16.38 -7.05 20.16
C ARG A 88 -15.08 -7.26 20.91
N ALA A 89 -14.04 -7.84 20.27
CA ALA A 89 -12.76 -8.11 20.91
C ALA A 89 -11.99 -6.82 21.28
N ALA A 90 -12.23 -5.72 20.58
CA ALA A 90 -11.61 -4.43 20.90
C ALA A 90 -12.15 -3.86 22.20
N ALA A 91 -13.36 -4.23 22.62
CA ALA A 91 -13.99 -3.77 23.86
C ALA A 91 -13.94 -2.22 23.99
N GLY A 92 -14.24 -1.52 22.90
CA GLY A 92 -14.22 -0.05 22.85
C GLY A 92 -12.84 0.59 22.64
N ARG A 93 -11.75 -0.20 22.55
CA ARG A 93 -10.44 0.32 22.17
C ARG A 93 -10.48 0.85 20.72
N PRO A 94 -10.16 2.13 20.48
CA PRO A 94 -10.26 2.71 19.15
C PRO A 94 -9.09 2.32 18.24
N ILE A 95 -7.91 2.06 18.83
CA ILE A 95 -6.71 1.63 18.12
C ILE A 95 -6.12 0.41 18.83
N LEU A 96 -5.69 -0.57 18.05
CA LEU A 96 -4.87 -1.69 18.52
C LEU A 96 -3.47 -1.58 17.92
N PRO A 97 -2.47 -1.18 18.72
CA PRO A 97 -1.12 -1.06 18.24
C PRO A 97 -0.46 -2.43 18.08
N LEU A 98 0.40 -2.55 17.07
CA LEU A 98 1.21 -3.75 16.82
C LEU A 98 2.54 -3.63 17.57
N ARG A 99 2.83 -4.56 18.48
CA ARG A 99 4.09 -4.53 19.21
C ARG A 99 5.27 -4.69 18.25
N ILE A 100 6.33 -3.92 18.48
CA ILE A 100 7.56 -4.02 17.71
C ILE A 100 8.29 -5.30 18.12
N PRO A 101 8.61 -6.21 17.18
CA PRO A 101 9.46 -7.35 17.48
C PRO A 101 10.87 -6.87 17.87
N PRO A 102 11.47 -7.37 18.96
CA PRO A 102 12.82 -7.00 19.34
C PRO A 102 13.80 -7.43 18.25
N ARG A 103 14.67 -6.51 17.82
CA ARG A 103 15.71 -6.76 16.82
C ARG A 103 17.07 -6.36 17.40
N PRO A 104 17.92 -7.33 17.76
CA PRO A 104 19.25 -7.02 18.25
C PRO A 104 20.13 -6.51 17.11
N GLY A 105 21.12 -5.68 17.46
CA GLY A 105 22.18 -5.27 16.54
C GLY A 105 22.14 -3.81 16.11
N GLU A 106 23.32 -3.27 15.82
CA GLU A 106 23.52 -1.85 15.59
C GLU A 106 22.93 -1.32 14.28
N ARG A 107 22.73 -2.20 13.29
CA ARG A 107 22.11 -1.83 12.01
C ARG A 107 20.74 -1.15 12.21
N PHE A 108 19.97 -1.65 13.17
CA PHE A 108 18.59 -1.24 13.39
C PHE A 108 18.42 -0.15 14.44
N ARG A 109 19.52 0.39 14.99
CA ARG A 109 19.48 1.45 16.01
C ARG A 109 18.63 2.66 15.57
N ARG A 110 18.58 2.93 14.26
CA ARG A 110 17.88 4.07 13.66
C ARG A 110 16.57 3.68 12.99
N ALA A 111 16.30 2.38 12.84
CA ALA A 111 15.14 1.90 12.12
C ALA A 111 13.87 2.30 12.86
N THR A 112 12.96 2.95 12.14
CA THR A 112 11.64 3.31 12.69
C THR A 112 10.78 2.07 12.85
N ARG A 113 9.75 2.19 13.68
CA ARG A 113 8.83 1.10 14.02
C ARG A 113 8.27 0.38 12.80
N GLU A 114 7.76 1.13 11.83
CA GLU A 114 7.23 0.63 10.56
C GLU A 114 8.27 -0.12 9.72
N CYS A 115 9.55 0.26 9.80
CA CYS A 115 10.62 -0.49 9.12
C CYS A 115 10.80 -1.86 9.77
N LEU A 116 10.85 -1.92 11.10
CA LEU A 116 10.99 -3.17 11.86
C LEU A 116 9.80 -4.11 11.63
N LEU A 117 8.59 -3.56 11.54
CA LEU A 117 7.39 -4.32 11.22
C LEU A 117 7.40 -4.85 9.78
N GLY A 118 7.89 -4.06 8.82
CA GLY A 118 8.08 -4.52 7.44
C GLY A 118 9.04 -5.69 7.35
N LEU A 119 10.17 -5.62 8.06
CA LEU A 119 11.14 -6.71 8.15
C LEU A 119 10.54 -7.98 8.76
N ALA A 120 9.85 -7.83 9.89
CA ALA A 120 9.22 -8.95 10.59
C ALA A 120 8.11 -9.61 9.76
N SER A 121 7.31 -8.84 9.01
CA SER A 121 6.31 -9.40 8.11
C SER A 121 6.94 -10.26 7.01
N VAL A 122 8.07 -9.82 6.44
CA VAL A 122 8.78 -10.60 5.41
C VAL A 122 9.38 -11.88 6.02
N GLU A 123 9.86 -11.85 7.26
CA GLU A 123 10.28 -13.08 7.97
C GLU A 123 9.11 -14.04 8.17
N ALA A 124 7.99 -13.56 8.72
CA ALA A 124 6.79 -14.39 8.89
C ALA A 124 6.30 -14.99 7.57
N MET A 125 6.46 -14.27 6.45
CA MET A 125 6.16 -14.79 5.11
C MET A 125 7.15 -15.87 4.66
N LEU A 126 8.44 -15.72 4.95
CA LEU A 126 9.44 -16.74 4.65
C LEU A 126 9.19 -18.00 5.50
N GLU A 127 8.84 -17.83 6.77
CA GLU A 127 8.49 -18.91 7.69
C GLU A 127 7.23 -19.68 7.23
N ASP A 128 6.16 -18.97 6.85
CA ASP A 128 4.95 -19.58 6.24
C ASP A 128 5.29 -20.42 5.01
N GLY A 129 6.26 -19.97 4.21
CA GLY A 129 6.72 -20.69 3.02
C GLY A 129 7.72 -21.82 3.29
N GLY A 130 8.24 -21.96 4.51
CA GLY A 130 9.38 -22.83 4.80
C GLY A 130 10.64 -22.44 4.01
N LEU A 131 10.83 -21.15 3.76
CA LEU A 131 11.87 -20.61 2.88
C LEU A 131 12.99 -19.95 3.67
N GLY A 132 14.23 -20.12 3.21
CA GLY A 132 15.36 -19.31 3.67
C GLY A 132 15.34 -17.91 3.04
N ARG A 133 16.07 -16.96 3.64
CA ARG A 133 16.21 -15.58 3.14
C ARG A 133 16.71 -15.51 1.69
N ASP A 134 17.59 -16.45 1.31
CA ASP A 134 18.15 -16.53 -0.04
C ASP A 134 17.10 -16.87 -1.11
N ALA A 135 15.94 -17.40 -0.71
CA ALA A 135 14.83 -17.66 -1.62
C ALA A 135 14.25 -16.39 -2.25
N ILE A 136 14.46 -15.22 -1.64
CA ILE A 136 14.00 -13.95 -2.19
C ILE A 136 15.15 -13.01 -2.59
N ALA A 137 16.41 -13.32 -2.28
CA ALA A 137 17.53 -12.44 -2.64
C ALA A 137 17.76 -12.34 -4.16
N GLY A 138 18.35 -11.22 -4.61
CA GLY A 138 18.83 -11.01 -5.97
C GLY A 138 18.01 -10.02 -6.81
N ASP A 139 18.44 -9.86 -8.06
CA ASP A 139 17.88 -8.93 -9.04
C ASP A 139 16.62 -9.47 -9.75
N ARG A 140 16.39 -10.78 -9.63
CA ARG A 140 15.19 -11.47 -10.12
C ARG A 140 14.03 -11.47 -9.12
N SER A 141 14.12 -10.69 -8.05
CA SER A 141 13.06 -10.55 -7.05
C SER A 141 12.55 -9.11 -7.01
N ALA A 142 11.29 -8.93 -7.38
CA ALA A 142 10.64 -7.63 -7.29
C ALA A 142 10.15 -7.35 -5.85
N LEU A 143 10.18 -6.08 -5.44
CA LEU A 143 9.55 -5.57 -4.23
C LEU A 143 8.50 -4.52 -4.60
N VAL A 144 7.25 -4.77 -4.22
CA VAL A 144 6.14 -3.83 -4.38
C VAL A 144 5.61 -3.48 -2.99
N PHE A 145 5.82 -2.24 -2.58
CA PHE A 145 5.38 -1.74 -1.28
C PHE A 145 4.13 -0.87 -1.40
N VAL A 146 3.22 -1.02 -0.44
CA VAL A 146 1.97 -0.27 -0.39
C VAL A 146 1.71 0.27 1.00
N THR A 147 1.22 1.50 1.07
CA THR A 147 0.76 2.06 2.33
C THR A 147 -0.26 3.17 2.10
N ALA A 148 -1.27 3.26 2.96
CA ALA A 148 -2.23 4.35 2.98
C ALA A 148 -1.77 5.49 3.89
N ALA A 149 -1.05 5.17 4.97
CA ALA A 149 -0.82 6.11 6.06
C ALA A 149 0.59 6.07 6.67
N ALA A 150 1.52 5.27 6.13
CA ALA A 150 2.85 5.12 6.74
C ALA A 150 3.57 6.46 6.92
N TYR A 151 4.65 6.41 7.71
CA TYR A 151 5.51 7.50 8.17
C TYR A 151 4.89 8.44 9.23
N GLY A 152 3.74 8.11 9.82
CA GLY A 152 3.21 8.86 10.98
C GLY A 152 4.18 8.88 12.17
N SER A 153 4.69 7.71 12.54
CA SER A 153 5.75 7.46 13.53
C SER A 153 7.06 8.18 13.18
N ALA A 154 7.59 8.00 11.96
CA ALA A 154 8.80 8.68 11.52
C ALA A 154 8.67 10.21 11.51
N ASN A 155 7.53 10.74 11.04
CA ASN A 155 7.26 12.18 11.03
C ASN A 155 7.20 12.71 12.46
N ARG A 156 6.55 11.98 13.38
CA ARG A 156 6.52 12.36 14.79
C ARG A 156 7.92 12.36 15.40
N ALA A 157 8.68 11.29 15.22
CA ALA A 157 10.05 11.17 15.72
C ALA A 157 10.95 12.29 15.18
N PHE A 158 10.82 12.63 13.89
CA PHE A 158 11.55 13.74 13.27
C PHE A 158 11.14 15.10 13.87
N ILE A 159 9.84 15.39 13.99
CA ILE A 159 9.35 16.63 14.58
C ILE A 159 9.85 16.76 16.03
N GLU A 160 9.75 15.70 16.83
CA GLU A 160 10.22 15.71 18.22
C GLU A 160 11.75 15.86 18.29
N SER A 161 12.51 15.26 17.36
CA SER A 161 13.98 15.37 17.29
C SER A 161 14.48 16.74 16.80
N THR A 162 13.66 17.55 16.13
CA THR A 162 14.05 18.94 15.78
C THR A 162 14.29 19.79 17.04
N THR A 163 13.63 19.47 18.14
CA THR A 163 13.83 20.12 19.45
C THR A 163 15.23 19.86 20.01
N THR A 164 15.86 18.76 19.62
CA THR A 164 17.23 18.38 20.02
C THR A 164 18.26 18.61 18.91
N GLY A 165 17.87 19.22 17.78
CA GLY A 165 18.76 19.47 16.63
C GLY A 165 19.20 18.22 15.86
N ALA A 166 18.56 17.06 16.07
CA ALA A 166 18.97 15.79 15.47
C ALA A 166 18.22 15.52 14.15
N ALA A 167 18.94 15.49 13.04
CA ALA A 167 18.41 15.17 11.70
C ALA A 167 18.34 13.66 11.38
N LEU A 168 18.54 12.81 12.39
CA LEU A 168 18.70 11.37 12.25
C LEU A 168 17.52 10.68 11.55
N HIS A 169 16.29 11.15 11.82
CA HIS A 169 15.06 10.53 11.34
C HIS A 169 14.53 11.12 10.02
N PHE A 170 15.15 12.19 9.50
CA PHE A 170 14.71 12.80 8.24
C PHE A 170 14.66 11.81 7.06
N PRO A 171 15.66 10.91 6.85
CA PRO A 171 15.56 9.91 5.78
C PRO A 171 14.37 8.95 5.95
N TYR A 172 13.91 8.72 7.18
CA TYR A 172 12.80 7.82 7.48
C TYR A 172 11.43 8.45 7.27
N THR A 173 11.34 9.77 7.03
CA THR A 173 10.07 10.42 6.66
C THR A 173 9.71 10.20 5.18
N ALA A 174 10.60 9.59 4.40
CA ALA A 174 10.36 9.27 3.00
C ALA A 174 9.53 7.98 2.86
N PRO A 175 8.57 7.93 1.91
CA PRO A 175 7.82 6.71 1.62
C PRO A 175 8.64 5.46 1.28
N SER A 176 9.89 5.67 0.85
CA SER A 176 10.83 4.63 0.50
C SER A 176 11.55 4.00 1.69
N ALA A 177 11.44 4.53 2.91
CA ALA A 177 12.24 4.07 4.04
C ALA A 177 11.98 2.59 4.40
N VAL A 178 10.71 2.23 4.61
CA VAL A 178 10.30 0.84 4.91
C VAL A 178 10.77 -0.14 3.83
N PRO A 179 10.40 0.05 2.55
CA PRO A 179 10.83 -0.89 1.51
C PRO A 179 12.34 -0.88 1.26
N ALA A 180 13.06 0.22 1.54
CA ALA A 180 14.52 0.25 1.41
C ALA A 180 15.19 -0.61 2.49
N GLU A 181 14.74 -0.53 3.73
CA GLU A 181 15.29 -1.35 4.82
C GLU A 181 15.07 -2.85 4.56
N VAL A 182 13.89 -3.20 4.04
CA VAL A 182 13.55 -4.56 3.59
C VAL A 182 14.42 -4.99 2.42
N ALA A 183 14.57 -4.15 1.40
CA ALA A 183 15.40 -4.48 0.25
C ALA A 183 16.87 -4.71 0.65
N ILE A 184 17.41 -3.89 1.55
CA ILE A 184 18.78 -4.04 2.05
C ILE A 184 18.91 -5.31 2.90
N GLU A 185 18.00 -5.57 3.85
CA GLU A 185 18.08 -6.75 4.73
C GLU A 185 18.01 -8.06 3.95
N PHE A 186 17.11 -8.14 2.98
CA PHE A 186 16.84 -9.37 2.22
C PHE A 186 17.56 -9.42 0.87
N ARG A 187 18.47 -8.46 0.60
CA ARG A 187 19.26 -8.35 -0.63
C ARG A 187 18.39 -8.36 -1.90
N LEU A 188 17.27 -7.64 -1.86
CA LEU A 188 16.37 -7.47 -3.01
C LEU A 188 16.93 -6.36 -3.90
N THR A 189 17.46 -6.73 -5.06
CA THR A 189 18.07 -5.79 -6.01
C THR A 189 17.30 -5.67 -7.33
N GLY A 190 16.11 -6.27 -7.40
CA GLY A 190 15.26 -6.27 -8.59
C GLY A 190 14.32 -5.06 -8.69
N PRO A 191 13.23 -5.17 -9.48
CA PRO A 191 12.26 -4.10 -9.64
C PRO A 191 11.68 -3.63 -8.30
N TYR A 192 11.62 -2.31 -8.12
CA TYR A 192 11.23 -1.69 -6.86
C TYR A 192 10.12 -0.66 -7.10
N VAL A 193 8.96 -0.86 -6.48
CA VAL A 193 7.76 -0.04 -6.71
C VAL A 193 7.11 0.33 -5.38
N ILE A 194 6.65 1.58 -5.27
CA ILE A 194 5.89 2.07 -4.12
C ILE A 194 4.55 2.60 -4.61
N LEU A 195 3.46 2.12 -4.03
CA LEU A 195 2.11 2.63 -4.25
C LEU A 195 1.57 3.27 -2.97
N ILE A 196 0.99 4.46 -3.09
CA ILE A 196 0.38 5.16 -1.95
C ILE A 196 -1.14 5.10 -2.10
N GLY A 197 -1.79 4.41 -1.17
CA GLY A 197 -3.24 4.20 -1.14
C GLY A 197 -3.64 3.04 -0.22
N GLY A 198 -4.93 2.94 0.09
CA GLY A 198 -5.46 1.86 0.93
C GLY A 198 -5.69 0.56 0.15
N ALA A 199 -6.63 -0.27 0.64
CA ALA A 199 -6.85 -1.62 0.15
C ALA A 199 -6.93 -1.77 -1.38
N ALA A 200 -7.57 -0.84 -2.11
CA ALA A 200 -7.61 -0.93 -3.58
C ALA A 200 -6.21 -0.87 -4.24
N ALA A 201 -5.29 -0.06 -3.69
CA ALA A 201 -3.90 0.03 -4.17
C ALA A 201 -3.10 -1.24 -3.87
N THR A 202 -3.42 -1.97 -2.81
CA THR A 202 -2.78 -3.27 -2.53
C THR A 202 -3.22 -4.34 -3.51
N VAL A 203 -4.48 -4.30 -3.98
CA VAL A 203 -4.91 -5.18 -5.07
C VAL A 203 -4.22 -4.80 -6.39
N ASP A 204 -4.02 -3.50 -6.65
CA ASP A 204 -3.21 -3.02 -7.78
C ASP A 204 -1.76 -3.53 -7.70
N ALA A 205 -1.17 -3.51 -6.49
CA ALA A 205 0.18 -4.04 -6.26
C ALA A 205 0.28 -5.54 -6.53
N LEU A 206 -0.69 -6.33 -6.06
CA LEU A 206 -0.74 -7.78 -6.34
C LEU A 206 -0.86 -8.04 -7.85
N TRP A 207 -1.67 -7.25 -8.56
CA TRP A 207 -1.78 -7.34 -10.02
C TRP A 207 -0.48 -6.95 -10.72
N GLN A 208 0.16 -5.85 -10.32
CA GLN A 208 1.43 -5.39 -10.89
C GLN A 208 2.56 -6.41 -10.63
N ALA A 209 2.65 -6.95 -9.42
CA ALA A 209 3.60 -7.99 -9.06
C ALA A 209 3.36 -9.27 -9.87
N SER A 210 2.11 -9.68 -10.05
CA SER A 210 1.76 -10.82 -10.93
C SER A 210 2.20 -10.58 -12.38
N THR A 211 2.04 -9.34 -12.87
CA THR A 211 2.45 -8.95 -14.23
C THR A 211 3.98 -8.96 -14.39
N LEU A 212 4.73 -8.54 -13.36
CA LEU A 212 6.20 -8.59 -13.40
C LEU A 212 6.71 -10.04 -13.50
N VAL A 213 6.07 -10.95 -12.78
CA VAL A 213 6.37 -12.39 -12.83
C VAL A 213 5.95 -13.00 -14.17
N GLU A 214 4.73 -12.74 -14.63
CA GLU A 214 4.20 -13.22 -15.92
C GLU A 214 5.11 -12.82 -17.10
N ARG A 215 5.62 -11.58 -17.09
CA ARG A 215 6.48 -11.06 -18.16
C ARG A 215 7.94 -11.48 -18.05
N GLY A 216 8.31 -12.28 -17.04
CA GLY A 216 9.71 -12.65 -16.79
C GLY A 216 10.61 -11.45 -16.44
N VAL A 217 10.05 -10.34 -15.95
CA VAL A 217 10.84 -9.21 -15.44
C VAL A 217 11.43 -9.56 -14.07
N ALA A 218 10.72 -10.38 -13.30
CA ALA A 218 11.20 -11.00 -12.07
C ALA A 218 10.73 -12.46 -12.04
N ASP A 219 11.46 -13.34 -11.34
CA ASP A 219 11.04 -14.74 -11.15
C ASP A 219 10.04 -14.86 -9.98
N ARG A 220 10.11 -13.91 -9.06
CA ARG A 220 9.27 -13.81 -7.88
C ARG A 220 9.06 -12.35 -7.48
N ALA A 221 7.99 -12.07 -6.74
CA ALA A 221 7.69 -10.74 -6.28
C ALA A 221 7.19 -10.76 -4.84
N VAL A 222 7.75 -9.90 -3.99
CA VAL A 222 7.27 -9.63 -2.64
C VAL A 222 6.35 -8.42 -2.71
N VAL A 223 5.10 -8.60 -2.28
CA VAL A 223 4.16 -7.50 -2.03
C VAL A 223 4.12 -7.26 -0.52
N LEU A 224 4.40 -6.04 -0.07
CA LEU A 224 4.46 -5.68 1.34
C LEU A 224 3.54 -4.48 1.60
N ALA A 225 2.76 -4.54 2.67
CA ALA A 225 2.04 -3.41 3.21
C ALA A 225 2.34 -3.24 4.70
N VAL A 226 2.51 -2.00 5.14
CA VAL A 226 2.71 -1.65 6.55
C VAL A 226 1.89 -0.41 6.88
N GLU A 227 1.19 -0.51 8.02
CA GLU A 227 0.22 0.48 8.49
C GLU A 227 0.35 0.68 10.00
N THR A 228 0.79 1.88 10.39
CA THR A 228 0.99 2.31 11.79
C THR A 228 0.23 3.62 12.04
N PHE A 229 -0.46 3.71 13.18
CA PHE A 229 -1.42 4.75 13.54
C PHE A 229 -1.41 5.15 15.01
N GLU A 230 -0.60 4.52 15.87
CA GLU A 230 -0.59 4.79 17.31
C GLU A 230 -0.43 6.29 17.60
N GLU A 231 0.45 6.97 16.85
CA GLU A 231 0.71 8.40 16.96
C GLU A 231 -0.50 9.26 16.58
N CYS A 232 -1.41 8.71 15.77
CA CYS A 232 -2.66 9.34 15.32
C CYS A 232 -3.85 9.02 16.24
N GLY A 233 -3.63 8.32 17.37
CA GLY A 233 -4.69 7.86 18.27
C GLY A 233 -5.65 8.94 18.74
N SER A 234 -5.14 10.11 19.11
CA SER A 234 -5.97 11.24 19.55
C SER A 234 -6.85 11.81 18.42
N LEU A 235 -6.37 11.79 17.17
CA LEU A 235 -7.14 12.20 16.01
C LEU A 235 -8.27 11.20 15.73
N TYR A 236 -7.96 9.91 15.74
CA TYR A 236 -8.95 8.86 15.49
C TYR A 236 -10.01 8.80 16.60
N ALA A 237 -9.62 8.96 17.87
CA ALA A 237 -10.57 8.98 18.99
C ALA A 237 -11.63 10.09 18.88
N ARG A 238 -11.26 11.24 18.31
CA ARG A 238 -12.19 12.36 18.00
C ARG A 238 -13.07 12.10 16.78
N GLY A 239 -12.56 11.34 15.81
CA GLY A 239 -13.26 10.94 14.59
C GLY A 239 -13.94 9.58 14.67
N ARG A 240 -14.00 8.92 15.83
CA ARG A 240 -14.44 7.51 15.95
C ARG A 240 -15.85 7.22 15.43
N TRP A 241 -16.69 8.24 15.27
CA TRP A 241 -18.02 8.09 14.66
C TRP A 241 -17.96 7.86 13.14
N LEU A 242 -16.80 8.08 12.51
CA LEU A 242 -16.56 7.85 11.08
C LEU A 242 -16.25 6.38 10.75
N SER A 243 -15.92 5.55 11.74
CA SER A 243 -15.63 4.13 11.56
C SER A 243 -16.13 3.34 12.77
N ARG A 244 -16.93 2.30 12.52
CA ARG A 244 -17.48 1.45 13.58
C ARG A 244 -16.45 0.48 14.16
N ARG A 245 -15.35 0.25 13.45
CA ARG A 245 -14.34 -0.76 13.76
C ARG A 245 -13.08 -0.14 14.35
N PRO A 246 -12.32 -0.89 15.17
CA PRO A 246 -11.01 -0.42 15.62
C PRO A 246 -10.07 -0.23 14.43
N LEU A 247 -9.21 0.78 14.48
CA LEU A 247 -8.00 0.78 13.65
C LEU A 247 -7.06 -0.27 14.23
N VAL A 248 -6.54 -1.12 13.37
CA VAL A 248 -5.60 -2.17 13.77
C VAL A 248 -4.35 -1.97 12.96
N GLU A 249 -3.25 -1.68 13.65
CA GLU A 249 -1.97 -1.61 13.00
C GLU A 249 -1.57 -2.99 12.49
N ALA A 250 -0.94 -3.01 11.33
CA ALA A 250 -0.62 -4.25 10.66
C ALA A 250 0.62 -4.11 9.78
N ALA A 251 1.32 -5.22 9.62
CA ALA A 251 2.27 -5.45 8.56
C ALA A 251 1.93 -6.80 7.92
N ALA A 252 1.76 -6.79 6.61
CA ALA A 252 1.39 -8.00 5.87
C ALA A 252 2.17 -8.08 4.56
N SER A 253 2.55 -9.29 4.17
CA SER A 253 3.29 -9.53 2.94
C SER A 253 2.83 -10.80 2.23
N ALA A 254 3.07 -10.85 0.92
CA ALA A 254 2.82 -12.03 0.10
C ALA A 254 3.96 -12.25 -0.89
N LEU A 255 4.37 -13.50 -1.05
CA LEU A 255 5.31 -13.93 -2.08
C LEU A 255 4.53 -14.46 -3.28
N LEU A 256 4.74 -13.86 -4.44
CA LEU A 256 4.23 -14.35 -5.72
C LEU A 256 5.34 -15.05 -6.49
N VAL A 257 5.01 -16.21 -7.08
CA VAL A 257 5.90 -16.99 -7.95
C VAL A 257 5.19 -17.37 -9.24
N ALA A 258 5.97 -17.74 -10.26
CA ALA A 258 5.45 -18.16 -11.55
C ALA A 258 4.38 -19.26 -11.44
N ALA A 259 3.33 -19.14 -12.25
CA ALA A 259 2.27 -20.13 -12.37
C ALA A 259 1.77 -20.26 -13.81
N ARG A 260 1.07 -21.36 -14.09
CA ARG A 260 0.43 -21.60 -15.39
C ARG A 260 -0.85 -20.79 -15.59
N GLU A 261 -1.45 -20.31 -14.51
CA GLU A 261 -2.75 -19.67 -14.53
C GLU A 261 -2.63 -18.17 -14.29
N LYS A 262 -3.35 -17.40 -15.10
CA LYS A 262 -3.36 -15.94 -15.05
C LYS A 262 -4.42 -15.44 -14.08
N PRO A 263 -4.08 -14.59 -13.09
CA PRO A 263 -5.09 -13.97 -12.27
C PRO A 263 -5.92 -12.97 -13.07
N VAL A 264 -7.20 -12.86 -12.74
CA VAL A 264 -8.14 -11.94 -13.39
C VAL A 264 -8.27 -10.70 -12.53
N TYR A 265 -7.91 -9.56 -13.10
CA TYR A 265 -7.99 -8.26 -12.45
C TYR A 265 -9.21 -7.45 -12.92
N ARG A 266 -9.93 -6.82 -12.00
CA ARG A 266 -11.09 -5.97 -12.28
C ARG A 266 -11.12 -4.73 -11.39
N ARG A 267 -11.50 -3.59 -11.96
CA ARG A 267 -11.90 -2.39 -11.21
C ARG A 267 -13.41 -2.18 -11.29
N SER A 268 -14.01 -1.73 -10.20
CA SER A 268 -15.42 -1.36 -10.14
C SER A 268 -15.63 -0.22 -9.13
N ARG A 269 -16.88 0.28 -9.08
CA ARG A 269 -17.36 1.17 -8.00
C ARG A 269 -18.24 0.46 -6.98
N ALA A 270 -18.56 -0.82 -7.21
CA ALA A 270 -19.49 -1.57 -6.38
C ALA A 270 -18.74 -2.38 -5.33
N ALA A 271 -19.15 -2.26 -4.06
CA ALA A 271 -18.60 -3.04 -2.95
C ALA A 271 -18.90 -4.55 -3.11
N ARG A 272 -18.06 -5.38 -2.49
CA ARG A 272 -18.12 -6.85 -2.52
C ARG A 272 -18.19 -7.42 -1.11
N ALA A 273 -18.91 -8.53 -0.94
CA ALA A 273 -19.17 -9.16 0.35
C ALA A 273 -17.91 -9.67 1.09
N GLY A 274 -16.87 -10.11 0.36
CA GLY A 274 -15.65 -10.68 0.96
C GLY A 274 -14.85 -9.71 1.85
N MET A 275 -14.86 -8.42 1.51
CA MET A 275 -14.15 -7.38 2.29
C MET A 275 -14.69 -7.26 3.72
N GLU A 276 -16.01 -7.42 3.86
CA GLU A 276 -16.68 -7.27 5.15
C GLU A 276 -16.31 -8.40 6.12
N SER A 277 -16.10 -9.62 5.61
CA SER A 277 -15.63 -10.73 6.44
C SER A 277 -14.22 -10.49 6.98
N THR A 278 -13.33 -9.90 6.17
CA THR A 278 -11.95 -9.62 6.60
C THR A 278 -11.94 -8.51 7.64
N ARG A 279 -12.63 -7.40 7.38
CA ARG A 279 -12.74 -6.29 8.35
C ARG A 279 -13.45 -6.69 9.63
N ARG A 280 -14.44 -7.59 9.57
CA ARG A 280 -15.06 -8.15 10.78
C ARG A 280 -14.04 -8.86 11.67
N ARG A 281 -13.11 -9.64 11.11
CA ARG A 281 -12.09 -10.36 11.88
C ARG A 281 -10.89 -9.50 12.28
N ALA A 282 -10.43 -8.64 11.39
CA ALA A 282 -9.17 -7.93 11.57
C ALA A 282 -9.34 -6.49 12.08
N GLY A 283 -10.51 -5.88 11.92
CA GLY A 283 -10.70 -4.44 12.05
C GLY A 283 -10.28 -3.68 10.80
N GLU A 284 -10.12 -2.36 10.92
CA GLU A 284 -9.64 -1.49 9.83
C GLU A 284 -8.12 -1.52 9.75
N THR A 285 -7.59 -2.20 8.74
CA THR A 285 -6.14 -2.41 8.53
C THR A 285 -5.62 -1.73 7.25
N LEU A 286 -6.44 -0.88 6.63
CA LEU A 286 -6.14 -0.06 5.45
C LEU A 286 -5.46 -0.84 4.31
N ALA A 287 -4.23 -0.50 3.91
CA ALA A 287 -3.53 -1.18 2.82
C ALA A 287 -3.22 -2.66 3.14
N CYS A 288 -3.19 -3.08 4.41
CA CYS A 288 -2.93 -4.47 4.76
C CYS A 288 -4.14 -5.39 4.52
N GLU A 289 -5.35 -4.84 4.44
CA GLU A 289 -6.61 -5.63 4.36
C GLU A 289 -6.58 -6.70 3.26
N PRO A 290 -6.17 -6.43 2.01
CA PRO A 290 -6.14 -7.46 0.97
C PRO A 290 -5.17 -8.60 1.23
N LEU A 291 -4.02 -8.34 1.86
CA LEU A 291 -3.03 -9.38 2.20
C LEU A 291 -3.51 -10.23 3.38
N ILE A 292 -4.22 -9.64 4.33
CA ILE A 292 -4.88 -10.38 5.41
C ILE A 292 -6.03 -11.23 4.84
N SER A 293 -6.84 -10.67 3.95
CA SER A 293 -7.91 -11.39 3.24
C SER A 293 -7.34 -12.57 2.45
N LEU A 294 -6.18 -12.39 1.84
CA LEU A 294 -5.45 -13.41 1.10
C LEU A 294 -5.02 -14.57 2.01
N ALA A 295 -4.43 -14.25 3.17
CA ALA A 295 -4.02 -15.25 4.16
C ALA A 295 -5.23 -16.04 4.71
N LEU A 296 -6.34 -15.34 5.01
CA LEU A 296 -7.59 -15.97 5.43
C LEU A 296 -8.18 -16.91 4.38
N ALA A 297 -8.12 -16.54 3.09
CA ALA A 297 -8.62 -17.37 2.00
C ALA A 297 -7.77 -18.65 1.84
N ARG A 298 -6.44 -18.53 1.95
CA ARG A 298 -5.51 -19.67 1.88
C ARG A 298 -5.78 -20.71 2.96
N GLN A 299 -6.02 -20.28 4.20
CA GLN A 299 -6.31 -21.20 5.32
C GLN A 299 -7.56 -22.04 5.09
N ARG A 300 -8.54 -21.51 4.36
CA ARG A 300 -9.81 -22.20 4.06
C ARG A 300 -9.75 -23.06 2.79
N GLY A 301 -8.62 -23.08 2.09
CA GLY A 301 -8.47 -23.79 0.81
C GLY A 301 -9.38 -23.25 -0.30
N HIS A 302 -9.85 -22.02 -0.19
CA HIS A 302 -10.78 -21.44 -1.16
C HIS A 302 -10.05 -20.76 -2.34
N PRO A 303 -10.71 -20.65 -3.51
CA PRO A 303 -10.27 -19.78 -4.58
C PRO A 303 -9.98 -18.38 -4.03
N THR A 304 -8.87 -17.83 -4.47
CA THR A 304 -8.28 -16.66 -3.85
C THR A 304 -8.85 -15.40 -4.50
N ASP A 305 -10.11 -15.09 -4.22
CA ASP A 305 -10.68 -13.79 -4.59
C ASP A 305 -10.28 -12.77 -3.53
N VAL A 306 -9.49 -11.77 -3.93
CA VAL A 306 -9.07 -10.68 -3.06
C VAL A 306 -9.63 -9.38 -3.60
N SER A 307 -10.38 -8.66 -2.76
CA SER A 307 -10.92 -7.35 -3.08
C SER A 307 -10.42 -6.32 -2.08
N GLY A 308 -10.34 -5.07 -2.50
CA GLY A 308 -10.02 -3.94 -1.65
C GLY A 308 -10.79 -2.70 -2.09
N GLN A 309 -11.23 -1.90 -1.11
CA GLN A 309 -11.93 -0.64 -1.36
C GLN A 309 -11.18 0.52 -0.73
N TRP A 310 -11.01 1.61 -1.48
CA TRP A 310 -10.43 2.84 -0.98
C TRP A 310 -11.06 4.04 -1.67
N ARG A 311 -11.61 4.99 -0.90
CA ARG A 311 -12.21 6.25 -1.42
C ARG A 311 -13.18 6.03 -2.59
N GLY A 312 -14.08 5.04 -2.47
CA GLY A 312 -15.09 4.71 -3.46
C GLY A 312 -14.59 3.93 -4.69
N GLN A 313 -13.30 3.61 -4.77
CA GLN A 313 -12.75 2.70 -5.78
C GLN A 313 -12.67 1.29 -5.20
N VAL A 314 -13.06 0.30 -6.01
CA VAL A 314 -12.92 -1.12 -5.68
C VAL A 314 -12.02 -1.78 -6.72
N ALA A 315 -11.04 -2.54 -6.26
CA ALA A 315 -10.22 -3.41 -7.08
C ALA A 315 -10.42 -4.85 -6.63
N THR A 316 -10.37 -5.79 -7.56
CA THR A 316 -10.47 -7.23 -7.29
C THR A 316 -9.48 -7.99 -8.15
N LEU A 317 -8.83 -8.97 -7.53
CA LEU A 317 -7.93 -9.92 -8.16
C LEU A 317 -8.37 -11.33 -7.80
N SER A 318 -8.56 -12.16 -8.81
CA SER A 318 -9.04 -13.54 -8.68
C SER A 318 -8.01 -14.49 -9.25
N TRP A 319 -7.48 -15.40 -8.44
CA TRP A 319 -6.71 -16.54 -8.95
C TRP A 319 -7.64 -17.71 -9.23
N PRO A 320 -7.49 -18.43 -10.36
CA PRO A 320 -8.30 -19.60 -10.61
C PRO A 320 -8.01 -20.69 -9.56
N ALA A 321 -8.99 -21.56 -9.32
CA ALA A 321 -8.79 -22.68 -8.43
C ALA A 321 -7.77 -23.63 -9.07
N VAL A 322 -6.72 -24.01 -8.32
CA VAL A 322 -5.79 -25.04 -8.77
C VAL A 322 -6.60 -26.30 -8.98
N ALA A 323 -6.77 -26.74 -10.23
CA ALA A 323 -7.34 -28.05 -10.50
C ALA A 323 -6.42 -29.08 -9.83
N SER A 324 -6.90 -29.70 -8.76
CA SER A 324 -6.23 -30.84 -8.14
C SER A 324 -5.99 -31.87 -9.25
N GLN A 325 -4.72 -32.13 -9.57
CA GLN A 325 -4.36 -33.29 -10.38
C GLN A 325 -4.95 -34.51 -9.65
N ARG A 326 -5.95 -35.14 -10.27
CA ARG A 326 -6.36 -36.48 -9.88
C ARG A 326 -5.24 -37.38 -10.40
N ASP A 327 -4.49 -37.95 -9.47
CA ASP A 327 -3.67 -39.13 -9.74
C ASP A 327 -4.58 -40.32 -10.11
#